data_AF-A0A4R2RND8-F1
#
_entry.id   AF-A0A4R2RND8-F1
#
_cell.length_a   1.000
_cell.length_b   1.000
_cell.length_c   1.000
_cell.angle_alpha   90.00
_cell.angle_beta   90.00
_cell.angle_gamma   90.00
#
_symmetry.space_group_name_H-M   'P 1'
#
loop_
_entity.id
_entity.type
_entity.pdbx_description
1 polymer ?
#
loop_
_entity_poly.entity_id
_entity_poly.type
_entity_poly.pdbx_seq_one_letter_code
_entity_poly.pdbx_strand_id
1 'polypeptide(L)' 'MNEIRFWYSTTERTLHILHIKSQIKKKITSPKKIQKFLDVYGLSLQDCVGVFEAWDKLRLFSRHRFFGWRAM' A
#
# COMPACT_ATOMS: atom_id res chain seq x y z
N MET A 1 -16.71 3.83 -0.69
CA MET A 1 -15.68 3.01 -1.37
C MET A 1 -14.34 3.66 -1.08
N ASN A 2 -13.35 2.89 -0.63
CA ASN A 2 -12.03 3.42 -0.25
C ASN A 2 -11.08 3.19 -1.42
N GLU A 3 -10.92 4.18 -2.28
CA GLU A 3 -9.98 4.14 -3.39
C GLU A 3 -8.61 4.63 -2.92
N ILE A 4 -7.57 3.89 -3.33
CA ILE A 4 -6.19 4.20 -3.03
C ILE A 4 -5.37 4.32 -4.32
N ARG A 5 -4.44 5.25 -4.32
CA ARG A 5 -3.32 5.31 -5.26
C ARG A 5 -2.08 4.81 -4.58
N PHE A 6 -1.30 3.95 -5.22
CA PHE A 6 0.00 3.56 -4.67
C PHE A 6 1.07 3.50 -5.76
N TRP A 7 2.30 3.75 -5.35
CA TRP A 7 3.46 3.69 -6.22
C TRP A 7 4.70 3.33 -5.41
N TYR A 8 5.63 2.62 -6.03
CA TYR A 8 6.90 2.27 -5.41
C TYR A 8 7.99 3.25 -5.86
N SER A 9 8.60 3.93 -4.90
CA SER A 9 9.79 4.76 -5.14
C SER A 9 11.01 3.86 -5.05
N THR A 10 11.64 3.55 -6.19
CA THR A 10 12.88 2.76 -6.25
C THR A 10 14.04 3.48 -5.57
N THR A 11 14.11 4.81 -5.70
CA THR A 11 15.11 5.68 -5.07
C THR A 11 15.03 5.63 -3.55
N GLU A 12 13.83 5.73 -2.98
CA GLU A 12 13.61 5.71 -1.52
C GLU A 12 13.35 4.29 -0.97
N ARG A 13 13.29 3.28 -1.86
CA ARG A 13 12.85 1.90 -1.57
C ARG A 13 11.55 1.84 -0.75
N THR A 14 10.65 2.77 -1.00
CA THR A 14 9.46 3.02 -0.18
C THR A 14 8.21 2.91 -1.02
N LEU A 15 7.20 2.18 -0.53
CA LEU A 15 5.88 2.14 -1.13
C LEU A 15 5.02 3.25 -0.54
N HIS A 16 4.53 4.14 -1.39
CA HIS A 16 3.63 5.22 -1.02
C HIS A 16 2.20 4.81 -1.34
N ILE A 17 1.28 5.06 -0.42
CA ILE A 17 -0.14 4.73 -0.54
C ILE A 17 -0.94 5.96 -0.15
N LEU A 18 -1.69 6.51 -1.08
CA LEU A 18 -2.55 7.69 -0.94
C LEU A 18 -4.01 7.24 -0.94
N HIS A 19 -4.76 7.59 0.08
CA HIS A 19 -6.21 7.47 0.06
C HIS A 19 -6.82 8.65 -0.70
N ILE A 20 -7.59 8.39 -1.75
CA ILE A 20 -8.08 9.44 -2.66
C ILE A 20 -9.08 10.37 -1.96
N LYS A 21 -10.02 9.79 -1.21
CA LYS A 21 -11.08 10.59 -0.57
C LYS A 21 -10.56 11.45 0.56
N SER A 22 -9.67 10.93 1.40
CA SER A 22 -9.17 11.66 2.57
C SER A 22 -7.85 12.40 2.31
N GLN A 23 -7.23 12.18 1.15
CA GLN A 23 -5.89 12.67 0.82
C GLN A 23 -4.78 12.26 1.82
N ILE A 24 -5.05 11.23 2.65
CA ILE A 24 -4.11 10.73 3.65
C ILE A 24 -3.09 9.83 2.95
N LYS A 25 -1.81 10.08 3.21
CA LYS A 25 -0.70 9.27 2.70
C LYS A 25 -0.14 8.36 3.79
N LYS A 26 0.12 7.10 3.45
CA LYS A 26 0.89 6.13 4.23
C LYS A 26 2.12 5.72 3.44
N LYS A 27 3.22 5.52 4.16
CA LYS A 27 4.47 5.02 3.59
C LYS A 27 4.79 3.66 4.21
N ILE A 28 5.19 2.70 3.39
CA ILE A 28 5.68 1.39 3.83
C ILE A 28 7.12 1.27 3.36
N THR A 29 8.06 1.22 4.31
CA THR A 29 9.50 1.10 4.06
C THR A 29 10.00 -0.33 4.24
N SER A 30 9.25 -1.18 4.95
CA SER A 30 9.67 -2.55 5.24
C SER A 30 9.46 -3.44 4.00
N PRO A 31 10.52 -4.04 3.43
CA PRO A 31 10.42 -4.82 2.20
C PRO A 31 9.46 -6.02 2.34
N LYS A 32 9.44 -6.69 3.50
CA LYS A 32 8.46 -7.76 3.80
C LYS A 32 7.01 -7.27 3.70
N LYS A 33 6.74 -6.05 4.20
CA LYS A 33 5.40 -5.46 4.13
C LYS A 33 5.04 -5.00 2.73
N ILE A 34 6.02 -4.50 1.98
CA ILE A 34 5.84 -4.10 0.58
C ILE A 34 5.48 -5.33 -0.24
N GLN A 35 6.25 -6.42 -0.13
CA GLN A 35 5.94 -7.65 -0.85
C GLN A 35 4.55 -8.19 -0.50
N LYS A 36 4.19 -8.22 0.79
CA LYS A 36 2.85 -8.64 1.23
C LYS A 36 1.74 -7.72 0.71
N PHE A 37 1.99 -6.42 0.60
CA PHE A 37 1.04 -5.50 -0.02
C PHE A 37 0.86 -5.85 -1.50
N LEU A 38 1.96 -5.96 -2.24
CA LEU A 38 1.94 -6.24 -3.67
C LEU A 38 1.27 -7.58 -4.01
N ASP A 39 1.50 -8.61 -3.19
CA ASP A 39 0.88 -9.93 -3.29
C ASP A 39 -0.66 -9.87 -3.27
N VAL A 40 -1.24 -9.01 -2.41
CA VAL A 40 -2.71 -8.81 -2.32
C VAL A 40 -3.29 -8.19 -3.60
N TYR A 41 -2.48 -7.46 -4.35
CA TYR A 41 -2.85 -6.89 -5.64
C TYR A 41 -2.36 -7.73 -6.82
N GLY A 42 -1.67 -8.86 -6.58
CA GLY A 42 -1.09 -9.71 -7.62
C GLY A 42 -0.02 -9.02 -8.46
N LEU A 43 0.68 -8.04 -7.88
CA LEU A 43 1.70 -7.24 -8.56
C LEU A 43 3.10 -7.65 -8.11
N SER A 44 4.09 -7.45 -8.98
CA SER A 44 5.50 -7.51 -8.60
C SER A 44 6.08 -6.11 -8.41
N LEU A 45 7.22 -6.02 -7.72
CA LEU A 45 7.97 -4.75 -7.57
C LEU A 45 8.33 -4.13 -8.92
N GLN A 46 8.59 -4.96 -9.93
CA GLN A 46 8.96 -4.53 -11.29
C GLN A 46 7.79 -3.89 -12.04
N ASP A 47 6.55 -4.27 -11.74
CA ASP A 47 5.36 -3.66 -12.33
C ASP A 47 5.08 -2.30 -11.71
N CYS A 48 5.60 -2.02 -10.51
CA CYS A 48 5.27 -0.83 -9.71
C CYS A 48 6.04 0.45 -10.08
N VAL A 49 6.53 0.56 -11.32
CA VAL A 49 7.26 1.75 -11.83
C VAL A 49 6.32 2.95 -12.05
N GLY A 50 5.00 2.73 -12.05
CA GLY A 50 3.95 3.75 -12.19
C GLY A 50 3.10 3.98 -10.94
N VAL A 51 2.09 4.86 -11.10
CA VAL A 51 1.03 5.07 -10.10
C VAL A 51 -0.13 4.14 -10.43
N PHE A 52 -0.51 3.31 -9.46
CA PHE A 52 -1.61 2.36 -9.57
C PHE A 52 -2.82 2.84 -8.78
N GLU A 53 -4.01 2.66 -9.36
CA GLU A 53 -5.28 2.91 -8.68
C GLU A 53 -5.93 1.57 -8.34
N ALA A 54 -6.32 1.39 -7.08
CA ALA A 54 -7.02 0.21 -6.64
C ALA A 54 -7.95 0.51 -5.48
N TRP A 55 -8.83 -0.43 -5.15
CA TRP A 55 -9.57 -0.37 -3.89
C TRP A 55 -8.71 -0.82 -2.71
N ASP A 56 -8.91 -0.19 -1.56
CA ASP A 56 -8.26 -0.51 -0.29
C ASP A 56 -8.72 -1.88 0.24
N LYS A 57 -8.21 -2.96 -0.36
CA LYS A 57 -8.48 -4.34 0.04
C LYS A 57 -7.97 -4.63 1.46
N LEU A 58 -6.89 -3.97 1.84
CA LEU A 58 -6.24 -4.12 3.14
C LEU A 58 -6.85 -3.23 4.23
N ARG A 59 -7.87 -2.44 3.89
CA ARG A 59 -8.55 -1.50 4.80
C ARG A 59 -7.55 -0.65 5.60
N LEU A 60 -6.43 -0.28 4.98
CA LEU A 60 -5.35 0.52 5.56
C LEU A 60 -5.83 1.85 6.11
N PHE A 61 -6.93 2.38 5.57
CA PHE A 61 -7.51 3.67 5.96
C PHE A 61 -8.87 3.53 6.65
N SER A 62 -9.30 2.31 6.99
CA SER A 62 -10.55 2.10 7.74
C SER A 62 -10.33 2.39 9.22
N ARG A 63 -11.32 3.04 9.86
CA ARG A 63 -11.32 3.43 11.29
C ARG A 63 -11.34 2.24 12.27
N HIS A 64 -11.50 1.01 11.77
CA HIS A 64 -11.37 -0.20 12.58
C HIS A 64 -9.89 -0.51 12.80
N ARG A 65 -9.46 -0.43 14.06
CA ARG A 65 -8.19 -0.96 14.59
C ARG A 65 -7.77 -2.23 13.83
N PHE A 66 -6.80 -2.11 12.91
CA PHE A 66 -6.16 -3.26 12.30
C PHE A 66 -5.24 -3.93 13.34
N PHE A 67 -5.83 -4.77 14.19
CA PHE A 67 -5.14 -5.74 15.01
C PHE A 67 -4.72 -6.91 14.11
N GLY A 68 -3.57 -6.82 13.45
CA GLY A 68 -3.12 -7.93 12.58
C GLY A 68 -1.83 -7.74 11.79
N TRP A 69 -1.00 -6.74 12.13
CA TRP A 69 0.33 -6.57 11.52
C TRP A 69 1.46 -6.63 12.53
N ARG A 70 1.25 -7.31 13.66
CA ARG A 70 2.34 -7.82 14.50
C ARG A 70 2.77 -9.16 13.92
N ALA A 71 4.08 -9.27 13.73
CA ALA A 71 4.77 -10.44 13.21
C ALA A 71 4.29 -11.73 13.91
N MET A 72 3.96 -12.73 13.12
CA MET A 72 4.49 -14.07 13.36
C MET A 72 5.78 -14.19 12.56
#